data_AF-A0A4R0NJ73-F1
#
_entry.id   AF-A0A4R0NJ73-F1
#
_cell.length_a   1.000
_cell.length_b   1.000
_cell.length_c   1.000
_cell.angle_alpha   90.00
_cell.angle_beta   90.00
_cell.angle_gamma   90.00
#
_symmetry.space_group_name_H-M   'P 1'
#
loop_
_entity.id
_entity.type
_entity.pdbx_description
1 polymer ?
#
loop_
_entity_poly.entity_id
_entity_poly.type
_entity_poly.pdbx_seq_one_letter_code
_entity_poly.pdbx_strand_id
1 'polypeptide(L)'
;MATLSPFLVPGLTITISVAAAVISYYNYRLKKTLNIKNQLFNEKLKKYIELSRKLAEFIELLDVAGPTLNQSQHDHSVRELLLEQAEKANRLGQEIEYLVIDAHMLVPGKIISQLMDFVTTQNMGGTGELSKMDRVSYWKNEELFRKKAERLIRAFREDLHVEKLSFSMPSKTTRRDG
;
A
#
# COMPACT_ATOMS: atom_id res chain seq x y z
N MET A 1 55.85 40.25 -17.78
CA MET A 1 54.44 40.47 -17.42
C MET A 1 53.60 40.16 -18.63
N ALA A 2 52.83 39.06 -18.62
CA ALA A 2 51.95 38.72 -19.74
C ALA A 2 50.65 39.55 -19.61
N THR A 3 50.57 40.63 -20.37
CA THR A 3 49.33 41.40 -20.52
C THR A 3 48.40 40.63 -21.45
N LEU A 4 47.37 39.99 -20.87
CA LEU A 4 46.27 39.42 -21.64
C LEU A 4 45.66 40.54 -22.50
N SER A 5 45.56 40.31 -23.81
CA SER A 5 45.02 41.32 -24.73
C SER A 5 43.63 41.80 -24.27
N PRO A 6 43.30 43.09 -24.41
CA PRO A 6 42.01 43.64 -23.96
C PRO A 6 40.79 43.01 -24.66
N PHE A 7 40.99 42.25 -25.74
CA PHE A 7 39.96 41.49 -26.45
C PHE A 7 39.73 40.07 -25.88
N LEU A 8 40.66 39.51 -25.11
CA LEU A 8 40.54 38.18 -24.49
C LEU A 8 39.65 38.20 -23.23
N VAL A 9 39.66 39.32 -22.50
CA VAL A 9 38.92 39.46 -21.24
C VAL A 9 37.40 39.41 -21.46
N PRO A 10 36.79 40.14 -22.42
CA PRO A 10 35.35 40.08 -22.66
C PRO A 10 34.87 38.72 -23.15
N GLY A 11 35.65 38.05 -24.00
CA GLY A 11 35.35 36.72 -24.52
C GLY A 11 35.31 35.66 -23.40
N LEU A 12 36.26 35.73 -22.47
CA LEU A 12 36.26 34.88 -21.27
C LEU A 12 35.05 35.17 -20.38
N THR A 13 34.71 36.44 -20.14
CA THR A 13 33.55 36.79 -19.30
C THR A 13 32.24 36.27 -19.90
N ILE A 14 32.04 36.44 -21.21
CA ILE A 14 30.86 35.92 -21.92
C ILE A 14 30.81 34.40 -21.81
N THR A 15 31.93 33.71 -22.01
CA THR A 15 31.99 32.24 -21.94
C THR A 15 31.67 31.74 -20.53
N ILE A 16 32.18 32.40 -19.48
CA ILE A 16 31.88 32.08 -18.08
C ILE A 16 30.40 32.35 -17.78
N SER A 17 29.83 33.45 -18.26
CA SER A 17 28.41 33.77 -18.08
C SER A 17 27.49 32.74 -18.76
N VAL A 18 27.82 32.33 -19.99
CA VAL A 18 27.08 31.27 -20.71
C VAL A 18 27.20 29.94 -19.97
N ALA A 19 28.41 29.56 -19.52
CA ALA A 19 28.62 28.35 -18.74
C ALA A 19 27.80 28.37 -17.43
N ALA A 20 27.79 29.49 -16.72
CA ALA A 20 27.00 29.66 -15.50
C ALA A 20 25.49 29.55 -15.76
N ALA A 21 24.99 30.12 -16.87
CA ALA A 21 23.60 30.02 -17.27
C ALA A 21 23.20 28.57 -17.59
N VAL A 22 24.07 27.83 -18.30
CA VAL A 22 23.87 26.40 -18.62
C VAL A 22 23.83 25.57 -17.34
N ILE A 23 24.78 25.77 -16.42
CA ILE A 23 24.81 25.08 -15.12
C ILE A 23 23.54 25.38 -14.31
N SER A 24 23.10 26.63 -14.26
CA SER A 24 21.87 27.04 -13.58
C SER A 24 20.63 26.35 -14.17
N TYR A 25 20.53 26.28 -15.50
CA TYR A 25 19.46 25.56 -16.19
C TYR A 25 19.46 24.06 -15.88
N TYR A 26 20.62 23.40 -15.90
CA TYR A 26 20.75 22.00 -15.51
C TYR A 26 20.34 21.76 -14.06
N ASN A 27 20.77 22.63 -13.14
CA ASN A 27 20.39 22.58 -11.73
C ASN A 27 18.87 22.76 -11.54
N TYR A 28 18.24 23.69 -12.26
CA TYR A 28 16.78 23.84 -12.25
C TYR A 28 16.07 22.58 -12.75
N ARG A 29 16.53 22.01 -13.87
CA ARG A 29 15.95 20.78 -14.44
C ARG A 29 16.09 19.60 -13.48
N LEU A 30 17.26 19.44 -12.86
CA LEU A 30 17.52 18.42 -11.85
C LEU A 30 16.63 18.62 -10.64
N LYS A 31 16.56 19.83 -10.08
CA LYS A 31 15.70 20.15 -8.93
C LYS A 31 14.23 19.86 -9.23
N LYS A 32 13.73 20.26 -10.40
CA LYS A 32 12.35 20.00 -10.83
C LYS A 32 12.09 18.50 -10.97
N THR A 33 13.02 17.76 -11.58
CA THR A 33 12.90 16.31 -11.77
C THR A 33 12.94 15.56 -10.44
N LEU A 34 13.84 15.95 -9.54
CA LEU A 34 13.92 15.38 -8.18
C LEU A 34 12.66 15.67 -7.37
N ASN A 35 12.12 16.88 -7.47
CA ASN A 35 10.87 17.23 -6.79
C ASN A 35 9.70 16.37 -7.28
N ILE A 36 9.56 16.19 -8.60
CA ILE A 36 8.52 15.33 -9.18
C ILE A 36 8.70 13.87 -8.73
N LYS A 37 9.94 13.34 -8.79
CA LYS A 37 10.23 11.98 -8.33
C LYS A 37 9.89 11.78 -6.84
N ASN A 38 10.26 12.74 -6.00
CA ASN A 38 9.92 12.70 -4.57
C ASN A 38 8.42 12.78 -4.33
N GLN A 39 7.70 13.62 -5.08
CA GLN A 39 6.25 13.72 -4.99
C GLN A 39 5.59 12.38 -5.38
N LEU A 40 5.99 11.78 -6.49
CA LEU A 40 5.48 10.48 -6.93
C LEU A 40 5.79 9.37 -5.92
N PHE A 41 7.00 9.35 -5.36
CA PHE A 41 7.37 8.41 -4.31
C PHE A 41 6.51 8.57 -3.05
N ASN A 42 6.27 9.80 -2.60
CA ASN A 42 5.43 10.07 -1.44
C ASN A 42 3.97 9.68 -1.67
N GLU A 43 3.42 9.95 -2.86
CA GLU A 43 2.06 9.52 -3.20
C GLU A 43 1.95 7.99 -3.26
N LYS A 44 2.93 7.31 -3.86
CA LYS A 44 3.03 5.85 -3.87
C LYS A 44 3.11 5.26 -2.46
N LEU A 45 3.93 5.85 -1.59
CA LEU A 45 4.07 5.45 -0.20
C LEU A 45 2.74 5.58 0.56
N LYS A 46 2.02 6.70 0.40
CA LYS A 46 0.69 6.89 0.99
C LYS A 46 -0.28 5.80 0.56
N LYS A 47 -0.32 5.48 -0.74
CA LYS A 47 -1.19 4.42 -1.28
C LYS A 47 -0.87 3.06 -0.67
N TYR A 48 0.40 2.70 -0.53
CA TYR A 48 0.79 1.43 0.09
C TYR A 48 0.48 1.37 1.58
N ILE A 49 0.64 2.46 2.32
CA ILE A 49 0.25 2.54 3.73
C ILE A 49 -1.26 2.31 3.86
N GLU A 50 -2.05 2.99 3.04
CA GLU A 50 -3.50 2.89 3.05
C GLU A 50 -4.00 1.49 2.67
N LEU A 51 -3.47 0.92 1.59
CA LEU A 51 -3.77 -0.45 1.16
C LEU A 51 -3.37 -1.47 2.23
N SER A 52 -2.18 -1.33 2.83
CA SER A 52 -1.73 -2.23 3.91
C SER A 52 -2.64 -2.17 5.12
N ARG A 53 -3.08 -0.96 5.50
CA ARG A 53 -4.03 -0.76 6.61
C ARG A 53 -5.36 -1.44 6.32
N LYS A 54 -5.90 -1.27 5.10
CA LYS A 54 -7.19 -1.86 4.70
C LYS A 54 -7.12 -3.39 4.63
N LEU A 55 -6.01 -3.95 4.15
CA LEU A 55 -5.77 -5.40 4.19
C LEU A 55 -5.68 -5.93 5.62
N ALA A 56 -5.06 -5.18 6.54
CA ALA A 56 -5.03 -5.55 7.96
C ALA A 56 -6.42 -5.49 8.60
N GLU A 57 -7.18 -4.40 8.38
CA GLU A 57 -8.58 -4.27 8.82
C GLU A 57 -9.44 -5.44 8.31
N PHE A 58 -9.23 -5.87 7.06
CA PHE A 58 -9.93 -7.02 6.49
C PHE A 58 -9.59 -8.34 7.21
N ILE A 59 -8.32 -8.57 7.55
CA ILE A 59 -7.89 -9.74 8.32
C ILE A 59 -8.52 -9.72 9.72
N GLU A 60 -8.56 -8.55 10.39
CA GLU A 60 -9.17 -8.42 11.71
C GLU A 60 -10.67 -8.78 11.69
N LEU A 61 -11.40 -8.43 10.63
CA LEU A 61 -12.81 -8.86 10.49
C LEU A 61 -12.93 -10.38 10.40
N LEU A 62 -11.99 -11.06 9.74
CA LEU A 62 -11.95 -12.52 9.69
C LEU A 62 -11.58 -13.13 11.06
N ASP A 63 -10.67 -12.50 11.80
CA ASP A 63 -10.31 -12.92 13.16
C ASP A 63 -11.49 -12.83 14.13
N VAL A 64 -12.41 -11.88 13.93
CA VAL A 64 -13.65 -11.76 14.72
C VAL A 64 -14.71 -12.76 14.24
N ALA A 65 -14.90 -12.93 12.93
CA ALA A 65 -15.96 -13.79 12.40
C ALA A 65 -15.72 -15.29 12.65
N GLY A 66 -14.47 -15.76 12.72
CA GLY A 66 -14.15 -17.17 12.96
C GLY A 66 -14.62 -17.71 14.32
N PRO A 67 -14.29 -17.05 15.45
CA PRO A 67 -14.81 -17.37 16.78
C PRO A 67 -16.34 -17.27 16.85
N THR A 68 -16.95 -16.27 16.21
CA THR A 68 -18.40 -16.07 16.17
C THR A 68 -19.10 -17.20 15.42
N LEU A 69 -18.53 -17.71 14.32
CA LEU A 69 -19.00 -18.91 13.61
C LEU A 69 -18.91 -20.18 14.46
N ASN A 70 -17.98 -20.27 15.41
CA ASN A 70 -17.90 -21.42 16.31
C ASN A 70 -18.98 -21.42 17.40
N GLN A 71 -19.57 -20.27 17.71
CA GLN A 71 -20.60 -20.08 18.74
C GLN A 71 -22.04 -20.10 18.17
N SER A 72 -22.19 -20.10 16.83
CA SER A 72 -23.42 -19.74 16.13
C SER A 72 -24.50 -20.81 16.02
N GLN A 73 -24.39 -21.96 16.68
CA GLN A 73 -25.40 -23.00 16.48
C GLN A 73 -26.79 -22.64 17.03
N HIS A 74 -26.93 -21.75 18.03
CA HIS A 74 -28.21 -21.56 18.74
C HIS A 74 -28.63 -20.13 19.14
N ASP A 75 -27.96 -19.06 18.70
CA ASP A 75 -28.27 -17.70 19.18
C ASP A 75 -28.49 -16.69 18.04
N HIS A 76 -29.63 -16.00 18.07
CA HIS A 76 -30.02 -15.00 17.06
C HIS A 76 -29.07 -13.80 17.07
N SER A 77 -28.54 -13.43 18.24
CA SER A 77 -27.59 -12.32 18.41
C SER A 77 -26.26 -12.57 17.70
N VAL A 78 -25.81 -13.83 17.66
CA VAL A 78 -24.59 -14.25 16.96
C VAL A 78 -24.74 -14.14 15.44
N ARG A 79 -25.96 -14.36 14.93
CA ARG A 79 -26.26 -14.22 13.50
C ARG A 79 -26.28 -12.76 13.04
N GLU A 80 -26.80 -11.84 13.86
CA GLU A 80 -26.74 -10.40 13.59
C GLU A 80 -25.29 -9.91 13.57
N LEU A 81 -24.46 -10.36 14.51
CA LEU A 81 -23.04 -10.02 14.53
C LEU A 81 -22.31 -10.48 13.26
N LEU A 82 -22.57 -11.71 12.80
CA LEU A 82 -21.97 -12.22 11.55
C LEU A 82 -22.41 -11.43 10.31
N LEU A 83 -23.68 -11.00 10.26
CA LEU A 83 -24.18 -10.15 9.19
C LEU A 83 -23.48 -8.78 9.20
N GLU A 84 -23.31 -8.18 10.38
CA GLU A 84 -22.60 -6.90 10.52
C GLU A 84 -21.13 -7.02 10.07
N GLN A 85 -20.44 -8.12 10.42
CA GLN A 85 -19.07 -8.38 9.96
C GLN A 85 -19.02 -8.58 8.44
N ALA A 86 -20.00 -9.28 7.85
CA ALA A 86 -20.08 -9.47 6.41
C ALA A 86 -20.28 -8.14 5.66
N GLU A 87 -21.13 -7.25 6.17
CA GLU A 87 -21.32 -5.92 5.60
C GLU A 87 -20.07 -5.04 5.71
N LYS A 88 -19.35 -5.11 6.84
CA LYS A 88 -18.05 -4.43 7.00
C LYS A 88 -17.01 -4.97 6.01
N ALA A 89 -16.92 -6.29 5.85
CA ALA A 89 -16.01 -6.93 4.92
C ALA A 89 -16.30 -6.55 3.47
N ASN A 90 -17.58 -6.46 3.10
CA ASN A 90 -18.00 -6.02 1.77
C ASN A 90 -17.63 -4.55 1.51
N ARG A 91 -17.89 -3.65 2.47
CA ARG A 91 -17.49 -2.24 2.36
C ARG A 91 -15.98 -2.07 2.23
N LEU A 92 -15.19 -2.80 3.04
CA LEU A 92 -13.73 -2.80 2.92
C LEU A 92 -13.26 -3.33 1.56
N GLY A 93 -13.92 -4.37 1.03
CA GLY A 93 -13.61 -4.89 -0.30
C GLY A 93 -13.78 -3.84 -1.39
N GLN A 94 -14.89 -3.10 -1.35
CA GLN A 94 -15.13 -1.98 -2.27
C GLN A 94 -14.09 -0.87 -2.10
N GLU A 95 -13.76 -0.48 -0.87
CA GLU A 95 -12.72 0.51 -0.60
C GLU A 95 -11.34 0.08 -1.13
N ILE A 96 -10.98 -1.20 -0.99
CA ILE A 96 -9.77 -1.76 -1.56
C ILE A 96 -9.82 -1.67 -3.09
N GLU A 97 -10.92 -2.06 -3.73
CA GLU A 97 -11.09 -1.97 -5.18
C GLU A 97 -10.90 -0.53 -5.71
N TYR A 98 -11.50 0.46 -5.05
CA TYR A 98 -11.30 1.87 -5.40
C TYR A 98 -9.84 2.30 -5.27
N LEU A 99 -9.16 1.89 -4.19
CA LEU A 99 -7.75 2.19 -3.98
C LEU A 99 -6.85 1.54 -5.04
N VAL A 100 -7.20 0.34 -5.53
CA VAL A 100 -6.47 -0.35 -6.60
C VAL A 100 -6.59 0.41 -7.92
N ILE A 101 -7.80 0.87 -8.27
CA ILE A 101 -8.05 1.66 -9.47
C ILE A 101 -7.26 2.98 -9.42
N ASP A 102 -7.30 3.67 -8.28
CA ASP A 102 -6.61 4.94 -8.09
C ASP A 102 -5.07 4.77 -8.08
N ALA A 103 -4.58 3.63 -7.59
CA ALA A 103 -3.15 3.33 -7.54
C ALA A 103 -2.56 2.86 -8.90
N HIS A 104 -3.38 2.56 -9.92
CA HIS A 104 -2.92 1.91 -11.15
C HIS A 104 -1.82 2.67 -11.92
N MET A 105 -1.77 3.99 -11.80
CA MET A 105 -0.76 4.84 -12.46
C MET A 105 0.56 4.95 -11.68
N LEU A 106 0.54 4.63 -10.38
CA LEU A 106 1.67 4.84 -9.46
C LEU A 106 2.37 3.54 -9.08
N VAL A 107 1.67 2.41 -9.22
CA VAL A 107 2.08 1.09 -8.72
C VAL A 107 2.47 0.18 -9.88
N PRO A 108 3.53 -0.64 -9.75
CA PRO A 108 3.92 -1.59 -10.77
C PRO A 108 2.79 -2.56 -11.15
N GLY A 109 2.64 -2.87 -12.43
CA GLY A 109 1.58 -3.76 -12.94
C GLY A 109 1.53 -5.14 -12.28
N LYS A 110 2.69 -5.69 -11.85
CA LYS A 110 2.75 -6.96 -11.09
C LYS A 110 2.01 -6.87 -9.75
N ILE A 111 2.13 -5.74 -9.04
CA ILE A 111 1.47 -5.51 -7.76
C ILE A 111 -0.03 -5.27 -7.98
N ILE A 112 -0.38 -4.51 -9.02
CA ILE A 112 -1.79 -4.33 -9.42
C ILE A 112 -2.44 -5.67 -9.75
N SER A 113 -1.76 -6.56 -10.48
CA SER A 113 -2.29 -7.90 -10.78
C SER A 113 -2.55 -8.73 -9.51
N GLN A 114 -1.67 -8.66 -8.51
CA GLN A 114 -1.86 -9.33 -7.23
C GLN A 114 -3.03 -8.72 -6.42
N LEU A 115 -3.20 -7.40 -6.49
CA LEU A 115 -4.31 -6.69 -5.87
C LEU A 115 -5.65 -7.06 -6.52
N MET A 116 -5.70 -7.10 -7.85
CA MET A 116 -6.90 -7.52 -8.60
C MET A 116 -7.23 -9.00 -8.33
N ASP A 117 -6.22 -9.87 -8.21
CA ASP A 117 -6.43 -11.27 -7.81
C ASP A 117 -7.01 -11.37 -6.39
N PHE A 118 -6.54 -10.53 -5.45
CA PHE A 118 -7.11 -10.45 -4.10
C PHE A 118 -8.59 -10.02 -4.12
N VAL A 119 -8.92 -8.93 -4.81
CA VAL A 119 -10.31 -8.44 -4.96
C VAL A 119 -11.20 -9.49 -5.62
N THR A 120 -10.73 -10.12 -6.69
CA THR A 120 -11.49 -11.16 -7.40
C THR A 120 -11.74 -12.37 -6.51
N THR A 121 -10.75 -12.78 -5.71
CA THR A 121 -10.90 -13.87 -4.73
C THR A 121 -11.90 -13.51 -3.65
N GLN A 122 -11.96 -12.25 -3.24
CA GLN A 122 -12.95 -11.77 -2.28
C GLN A 122 -14.38 -11.86 -2.87
N ASN A 123 -14.55 -11.43 -4.12
CA ASN A 123 -15.83 -11.50 -4.83
C ASN A 123 -16.28 -12.93 -5.13
N MET A 124 -15.36 -13.86 -5.36
CA MET A 124 -15.65 -15.30 -5.50
C MET A 124 -15.90 -16.00 -4.15
N GLY A 125 -15.34 -15.45 -3.06
CA GLY A 125 -15.36 -16.02 -1.72
C GLY A 125 -16.44 -15.47 -0.79
N GLY A 126 -17.08 -14.32 -1.07
CA GLY A 126 -18.12 -13.84 -0.18
C GLY A 126 -18.61 -12.42 -0.41
N THR A 127 -19.86 -12.33 -0.87
CA THR A 127 -20.81 -11.30 -0.41
C THR A 127 -22.21 -11.87 -0.21
N GLY A 128 -22.55 -13.00 -0.84
CA GLY A 128 -23.87 -13.62 -0.66
C GLY A 128 -24.06 -14.35 0.67
N GLU A 129 -23.07 -15.09 1.17
CA GLU A 129 -23.36 -16.14 2.17
C GLU A 129 -22.20 -16.49 3.12
N LEU A 130 -21.52 -15.51 3.74
CA LEU A 130 -20.74 -15.79 4.96
C LEU A 130 -21.58 -16.54 6.02
N SER A 131 -22.90 -16.30 6.01
CA SER A 131 -23.90 -16.98 6.83
C SER A 131 -24.23 -18.42 6.40
N LYS A 132 -23.84 -18.87 5.19
CA LYS A 132 -24.05 -20.26 4.72
C LYS A 132 -22.75 -21.00 4.41
N MET A 133 -21.60 -20.37 4.61
CA MET A 133 -20.30 -21.00 4.43
C MET A 133 -20.05 -22.00 5.56
N ASP A 134 -19.67 -23.23 5.21
CA ASP A 134 -19.31 -24.24 6.20
C ASP A 134 -17.99 -23.86 6.90
N ARG A 135 -17.82 -24.36 8.13
CA ARG A 135 -16.66 -24.05 8.97
C ARG A 135 -15.33 -24.37 8.27
N VAL A 136 -15.29 -25.47 7.52
CA VAL A 136 -14.07 -25.92 6.83
C VAL A 136 -13.70 -24.97 5.68
N SER A 137 -14.68 -24.52 4.88
CA SER A 137 -14.41 -23.56 3.80
C SER A 137 -14.08 -22.18 4.36
N TYR A 138 -14.65 -21.79 5.51
CA TYR A 138 -14.29 -20.54 6.18
C TYR A 138 -12.79 -20.48 6.50
N TRP A 139 -12.27 -21.47 7.24
CA TRP A 139 -10.84 -21.49 7.62
C TRP A 139 -9.91 -21.60 6.40
N LYS A 140 -10.31 -22.36 5.37
CA LYS A 140 -9.54 -22.46 4.13
C LYS A 140 -9.47 -21.12 3.38
N ASN A 141 -10.58 -20.39 3.35
CA ASN A 141 -10.64 -19.07 2.71
C ASN A 141 -9.90 -18.03 3.53
N GLU A 142 -10.03 -18.04 4.86
CA GLU A 142 -9.26 -17.17 5.75
C GLU A 142 -7.75 -17.36 5.51
N GLU A 143 -7.26 -18.60 5.54
CA GLU A 143 -5.83 -18.87 5.33
C GLU A 143 -5.36 -18.39 3.95
N LEU A 144 -6.20 -18.56 2.92
CA LEU A 144 -5.94 -18.06 1.57
C LEU A 144 -5.85 -16.53 1.56
N PHE A 145 -6.82 -15.83 2.15
CA PHE A 145 -6.85 -14.36 2.21
C PHE A 145 -5.66 -13.82 3.00
N ARG A 146 -5.35 -14.41 4.15
CA ARG A 146 -4.20 -14.04 4.98
C ARG A 146 -2.89 -14.17 4.19
N LYS A 147 -2.66 -15.32 3.54
CA LYS A 147 -1.47 -15.53 2.71
C LYS A 147 -1.36 -14.54 1.55
N LYS A 148 -2.48 -14.21 0.90
CA LYS A 148 -2.49 -13.21 -0.20
C LYS A 148 -2.20 -11.80 0.31
N ALA A 149 -2.81 -11.40 1.43
CA ALA A 149 -2.57 -10.10 2.06
C ALA A 149 -1.11 -9.95 2.53
N GLU A 150 -0.54 -10.97 3.17
CA GLU A 150 0.87 -10.98 3.58
C GLU A 150 1.83 -10.88 2.38
N ARG A 151 1.54 -11.59 1.29
CA ARG A 151 2.31 -11.50 0.04
C ARG A 151 2.24 -10.09 -0.56
N LEU A 152 1.06 -9.47 -0.55
CA LEU A 152 0.86 -8.10 -1.02
C LEU A 152 1.64 -7.09 -0.18
N ILE A 153 1.55 -7.19 1.15
CA ILE A 153 2.29 -6.32 2.08
C ILE A 153 3.80 -6.49 1.86
N ARG A 154 4.28 -7.72 1.64
CA ARG A 154 5.68 -7.97 1.30
C ARG A 154 6.05 -7.32 -0.03
N ALA A 155 5.25 -7.50 -1.08
CA ALA A 155 5.50 -6.90 -2.39
C ALA A 155 5.55 -5.36 -2.33
N PHE A 156 4.71 -4.72 -1.51
CA PHE A 156 4.79 -3.27 -1.27
C PHE A 156 6.12 -2.86 -0.64
N ARG A 157 6.60 -3.63 0.35
CA ARG A 157 7.87 -3.36 1.02
C ARG A 157 9.07 -3.56 0.10
N GLU A 158 9.03 -4.60 -0.74
CA GLU A 158 10.06 -4.90 -1.73
C GLU A 158 10.18 -3.77 -2.76
N ASP A 159 9.03 -3.30 -3.28
CA ASP A 159 8.98 -2.25 -4.28
C ASP A 159 9.29 -0.84 -3.73
N LEU A 160 9.11 -0.61 -2.43
CA LEU A 160 9.63 0.59 -1.76
C LEU A 160 11.10 0.45 -1.32
N HIS A 161 11.72 -0.73 -1.49
CA HIS A 161 13.05 -1.05 -0.96
C HIS A 161 13.18 -0.86 0.56
N VAL A 162 12.08 -1.08 1.30
CA VAL A 162 12.00 -0.93 2.77
C VAL A 162 11.98 -2.26 3.51
N GLU A 163 12.33 -3.36 2.84
CA GLU A 163 12.38 -4.73 3.39
C GLU A 163 13.17 -4.83 4.71
N LYS A 164 14.20 -3.98 4.87
CA LYS A 164 15.07 -3.93 6.06
C LYS A 164 14.60 -2.98 7.15
N LEU A 165 13.57 -2.17 6.91
CA LEU A 165 12.92 -1.37 7.94
C LEU A 165 11.92 -2.27 8.67
N SER A 166 12.45 -3.22 9.43
CA SER A 166 11.67 -3.95 10.42
C SER A 166 11.12 -2.91 11.41
N PHE A 167 9.85 -2.55 11.28
CA PHE A 167 9.10 -2.08 12.43
C PHE A 167 9.07 -3.26 13.40
N SER A 168 9.94 -3.22 14.40
CA SER A 168 9.60 -3.79 15.69
C SER A 168 8.29 -3.13 16.11
N MET A 169 7.15 -3.76 15.79
CA MET A 169 5.93 -3.41 16.49
C MET A 169 6.24 -3.63 17.97
N PRO A 170 6.14 -2.60 18.83
CA PRO A 170 6.19 -2.84 20.26
C PRO A 170 5.01 -3.76 20.55
N SER A 171 5.30 -5.00 20.93
CA SER A 171 4.30 -5.86 21.53
C SER A 171 3.80 -5.11 22.75
N LYS A 172 2.59 -4.54 22.67
CA LYS A 172 1.84 -4.17 23.87
C LYS A 172 1.41 -5.46 24.54
N THR A 173 2.36 -6.10 25.20
CA THR A 173 2.10 -7.05 26.28
C THR A 173 1.68 -6.21 27.48
N THR A 174 0.44 -5.74 27.44
CA THR A 174 -0.22 -5.27 28.66
C THR A 174 -0.70 -6.52 29.38
N ARG A 175 -0.06 -6.79 30.51
CA ARG A 175 -0.37 -7.81 31.51
C ARG A 175 -1.87 -8.00 31.74
N ARG A 176 -2.27 -9.23 32.04
CA ARG A 176 -3.13 -9.47 33.20
C ARG A 176 -2.75 -10.75 33.92
N ASP A 177 -2.65 -10.59 35.22
CA ASP A 177 -2.18 -11.50 36.24
C ASP A 177 -2.98 -12.81 36.32
N GLY A 178 -2.28 -13.85 36.76
CA GLY A 178 -2.79 -15.14 37.21
C GLY A 178 -1.64 -15.92 37.83
#